data_AF-A0A9E2AJ43-F1
#
_entry.id   AF-A0A9E2AJ43-F1
#
_cell.length_a   1.000
_cell.length_b   1.000
_cell.length_c   1.000
_cell.angle_alpha   90.00
_cell.angle_beta   90.00
_cell.angle_gamma   90.00
#
_symmetry.space_group_name_H-M   'P 1'
#
loop_
_entity.id
_entity.type
_entity.pdbx_description
1 polymer ?
#
loop_
_entity_poly.entity_id
_entity_poly.type
_entity_poly.pdbx_seq_one_letter_code
_entity_poly.pdbx_strand_id
1 'polypeptide(L)'
;YDDDPRVREIVYIMIAQRAARGLGSLYAHANEMTMEEAGGIHSEYTPRGWMKTEKELLIFEQHLYMRQPGYGTSYITGKYLLELLMAEYARMKEVNQEDFILSDFFDQLNYIGSIPIALSHWEMTGQDMLSDILNGAQ
;
A
#
# COMPACT_ATOMS: atom_id res chain seq x y z
N TYR A 1 -18.52 -2.47 10.71
CA TYR A 1 -18.62 -3.07 9.37
C TYR A 1 -19.68 -4.16 9.30
N ASP A 2 -19.93 -4.93 10.37
CA ASP A 2 -20.95 -5.99 10.33
C ASP A 2 -22.39 -5.44 10.21
N ASP A 3 -22.64 -4.25 10.76
CA ASP A 3 -23.93 -3.57 10.64
C ASP A 3 -24.11 -2.77 9.33
N ASP A 4 -23.02 -2.54 8.58
CA ASP A 4 -23.04 -1.83 7.29
C ASP A 4 -22.05 -2.48 6.30
N PRO A 5 -22.48 -3.54 5.61
CA PRO A 5 -21.64 -4.24 4.63
C PRO A 5 -21.30 -3.35 3.42
N ARG A 6 -22.08 -2.30 3.15
CA ARG A 6 -21.83 -1.40 2.02
C ARG A 6 -20.60 -0.53 2.29
N VAL A 7 -20.38 -0.10 3.53
CA VAL A 7 -19.15 0.62 3.91
C VAL A 7 -17.93 -0.27 3.73
N ARG A 8 -18.00 -1.56 4.10
CA ARG A 8 -16.91 -2.52 3.88
C ARG A 8 -16.59 -2.67 2.39
N GLU A 9 -17.63 -2.80 1.56
CA GLU A 9 -17.47 -2.88 0.11
C GLU A 9 -16.74 -1.65 -0.46
N ILE A 10 -17.14 -0.43 -0.06
CA ILE A 10 -16.51 0.81 -0.53
C ILE A 10 -15.02 0.82 -0.22
N VAL A 11 -14.61 0.42 1.00
CA VAL A 11 -13.20 0.35 1.37
C VAL A 11 -12.42 -0.61 0.47
N TYR A 12 -12.99 -1.78 0.17
CA TYR A 12 -12.34 -2.72 -0.75
C TYR A 12 -12.26 -2.20 -2.18
N ILE A 13 -13.29 -1.49 -2.66
CA ILE A 13 -13.26 -0.84 -3.98
C ILE A 13 -12.13 0.20 -4.02
N MET A 14 -11.96 1.01 -2.97
CA MET A 14 -10.89 2.00 -2.88
C MET A 14 -9.49 1.36 -2.87
N ILE A 15 -9.32 0.21 -2.20
CA ILE A 15 -8.06 -0.54 -2.23
C ILE A 15 -7.79 -1.09 -3.63
N ALA A 16 -8.80 -1.70 -4.28
CA ALA A 16 -8.67 -2.21 -5.64
C ALA A 16 -8.32 -1.10 -6.65
N GLN A 17 -8.93 0.08 -6.51
CA GLN A 17 -8.61 1.26 -7.31
C GLN A 17 -7.13 1.67 -7.17
N ARG A 18 -6.59 1.66 -5.94
CA ARG A 18 -5.18 1.97 -5.67
C ARG A 18 -4.25 0.91 -6.26
N ALA A 19 -4.61 -0.37 -6.15
CA ALA A 19 -3.86 -1.47 -6.75
C ALA A 19 -3.81 -1.38 -8.28
N ALA A 20 -4.95 -1.12 -8.94
CA ALA A 20 -5.02 -0.96 -10.39
C ALA A 20 -4.11 0.19 -10.89
N ARG A 21 -4.10 1.32 -10.17
CA ARG A 21 -3.19 2.45 -10.47
C ARG A 21 -1.72 2.10 -10.28
N GLY A 22 -1.39 1.42 -9.19
CA GLY A 22 -0.03 0.96 -8.92
C GLY A 22 0.49 0.02 -10.01
N LEU A 23 -0.31 -0.98 -10.39
CA LEU A 23 0.03 -1.94 -11.44
C LEU A 23 0.18 -1.27 -12.80
N GLY A 24 -0.79 -0.44 -13.23
CA GLY A 24 -0.70 0.30 -14.48
C GLY A 24 0.57 1.15 -14.56
N SER A 25 0.91 1.84 -13.46
CA SER A 25 2.15 2.62 -13.38
C SER A 25 3.41 1.75 -13.50
N LEU A 26 3.44 0.56 -12.88
CA LEU A 26 4.57 -0.36 -12.99
C LEU A 26 4.75 -0.88 -14.41
N TYR A 27 3.67 -1.32 -15.06
CA TYR A 27 3.73 -1.82 -16.44
C TYR A 27 4.18 -0.73 -17.42
N ALA A 28 3.72 0.51 -17.23
CA ALA A 28 4.18 1.65 -18.02
C ALA A 28 5.68 1.91 -17.84
N HIS A 29 6.18 1.91 -16.60
CA HIS A 29 7.60 2.11 -16.30
C HIS A 29 8.49 0.93 -16.73
N ALA A 30 7.94 -0.28 -16.76
CA ALA A 30 8.60 -1.47 -17.27
C ALA A 30 8.62 -1.54 -18.82
N ASN A 31 7.99 -0.59 -19.50
CA ASN A 31 7.76 -0.60 -20.96
C ASN A 31 6.97 -1.83 -21.46
N GLU A 32 6.18 -2.46 -20.59
CA GLU A 32 5.28 -3.55 -20.95
C GLU A 32 3.95 -3.03 -21.51
N MET A 33 3.59 -1.79 -21.19
CA MET A 33 2.40 -1.09 -21.68
C MET A 33 2.72 0.36 -22.02
N THR A 34 2.01 0.89 -23.02
CA THR A 34 1.95 2.33 -23.25
C THR A 34 1.19 3.04 -22.12
N MET A 35 1.36 4.36 -21.99
CA MET A 35 0.58 5.14 -21.01
C MET A 35 -0.94 5.02 -21.21
N GLU A 36 -1.39 4.90 -22.46
CA GLU A 36 -2.80 4.78 -22.77
C GLU A 36 -3.36 3.44 -22.26
N GLU A 37 -2.63 2.34 -22.52
CA GLU A 37 -2.96 1.01 -22.02
C GLU A 37 -2.92 0.94 -20.48
N ALA A 38 -1.90 1.53 -19.86
CA ALA A 38 -1.80 1.65 -18.41
C ALA A 38 -2.95 2.46 -17.80
N GLY A 39 -3.45 3.47 -18.51
CA GLY A 39 -4.67 4.18 -18.16
C GLY A 39 -5.91 3.29 -18.23
N GLY A 40 -5.98 2.40 -19.22
CA GLY A 40 -7.01 1.39 -19.36
C GLY A 40 -7.16 0.52 -18.10
N ILE A 41 -6.03 0.06 -17.52
CA ILE A 41 -6.05 -0.78 -16.30
C ILE A 41 -6.79 -0.09 -15.16
N HIS A 42 -6.48 1.18 -14.89
CA HIS A 42 -7.14 1.90 -13.82
C HIS A 42 -8.67 1.96 -14.01
N SER A 43 -9.11 2.22 -15.25
CA SER A 43 -10.53 2.34 -15.60
C SER A 43 -11.28 1.00 -15.56
N GLU A 44 -10.66 -0.07 -16.06
CA GLU A 44 -11.28 -1.39 -16.20
C GLU A 44 -11.32 -2.19 -14.90
N TYR A 45 -10.24 -2.11 -14.10
CA TYR A 45 -10.07 -2.92 -12.90
C TYR A 45 -10.56 -2.22 -11.62
N THR A 46 -10.97 -0.95 -11.69
CA THR A 46 -11.71 -0.34 -10.58
C THR A 46 -13.15 -0.86 -10.58
N PRO A 47 -13.60 -1.54 -9.51
CA PRO A 47 -14.94 -2.11 -9.47
C PRO A 47 -16.04 -1.05 -9.64
N ARG A 48 -17.24 -1.51 -10.02
CA ARG A 48 -18.43 -0.66 -10.26
C ARG A 48 -18.29 0.35 -11.42
N GLY A 49 -17.15 0.37 -12.12
CA GLY A 49 -16.93 1.22 -13.29
C GLY A 49 -16.83 2.71 -12.98
N TRP A 50 -16.61 3.09 -11.72
CA TRP A 50 -16.60 4.48 -11.27
C TRP A 50 -15.53 5.35 -11.93
N MET A 51 -14.50 4.74 -12.51
CA MET A 51 -13.40 5.44 -13.18
C MET A 51 -13.61 5.57 -14.69
N LYS A 52 -14.64 4.93 -15.26
CA LYS A 52 -14.92 4.99 -16.72
C LYS A 52 -15.43 6.35 -17.18
N THR A 53 -15.99 7.16 -16.27
CA THR A 53 -16.56 8.48 -16.56
C THR A 53 -15.57 9.62 -16.37
N GLU A 54 -14.36 9.35 -15.87
CA GLU A 54 -13.42 10.36 -15.38
C GLU A 54 -12.19 10.51 -16.29
N LYS A 55 -12.40 10.85 -17.57
CA LYS A 55 -11.33 10.88 -18.60
C LYS A 55 -10.20 11.88 -18.27
N GLU A 56 -10.55 13.07 -17.81
CA GLU A 56 -9.55 14.10 -17.47
C GLU A 56 -8.69 13.69 -16.26
N LEU A 57 -9.32 13.09 -15.25
CA LEU A 57 -8.62 12.54 -14.09
C LEU A 57 -7.66 11.43 -14.51
N LEU A 58 -8.09 10.55 -15.42
CA LEU A 58 -7.27 9.46 -15.91
C LEU A 58 -5.98 9.98 -16.57
N ILE A 59 -6.10 10.98 -17.45
CA ILE A 59 -4.95 11.61 -18.13
C ILE A 59 -4.03 12.28 -17.09
N PHE A 60 -4.60 13.03 -16.16
CA PHE A 60 -3.84 13.68 -15.08
C PHE A 60 -3.01 12.66 -14.28
N GLU A 61 -3.63 11.54 -13.89
CA GLU A 61 -2.98 10.49 -13.10
C GLU A 61 -1.84 9.82 -13.86
N GLN A 62 -2.01 9.52 -15.15
CA GLN A 62 -0.91 8.97 -15.96
C GLN A 62 0.28 9.94 -16.04
N HIS A 63 0.02 11.24 -16.22
CA HIS A 63 1.10 12.22 -16.18
C HIS A 63 1.75 12.35 -14.79
N LEU A 64 0.98 12.21 -13.71
CA LEU A 64 1.52 12.21 -12.35
C LEU A 64 2.48 11.03 -12.15
N TYR A 65 2.06 9.81 -12.54
CA TYR A 65 2.86 8.60 -12.36
C TYR A 65 4.12 8.56 -13.21
N MET A 66 4.12 9.19 -14.38
CA MET A 66 5.35 9.42 -15.14
C MET A 66 6.33 10.35 -14.42
N ARG A 67 5.83 11.43 -13.82
CA ARG A 67 6.66 12.43 -13.13
C ARG A 67 7.14 11.96 -11.76
N GLN A 68 6.43 11.02 -11.15
CA GLN A 68 6.72 10.49 -9.82
C GLN A 68 6.66 8.96 -9.83
N PRO A 69 7.70 8.28 -10.36
CA PRO A 69 7.78 6.83 -10.32
C PRO A 69 7.62 6.30 -8.90
N GLY A 70 6.82 5.25 -8.73
CA GLY A 70 6.55 4.64 -7.42
C GLY A 70 5.47 5.34 -6.59
N TYR A 71 4.97 6.52 -6.97
CA TYR A 71 3.90 7.19 -6.22
C TYR A 71 2.63 6.33 -6.15
N GLY A 72 2.17 5.80 -7.28
CA GLY A 72 0.95 4.99 -7.32
C GLY A 72 1.05 3.70 -6.51
N THR A 73 2.20 3.03 -6.55
CA THR A 73 2.44 1.78 -5.83
C THR A 73 2.63 1.97 -4.32
N SER A 74 3.19 3.11 -3.90
CA SER A 74 3.50 3.42 -2.51
C SER A 74 2.31 3.27 -1.55
N TYR A 75 1.08 3.51 -2.01
CA TYR A 75 -0.12 3.32 -1.19
C TYR A 75 -0.36 1.87 -0.80
N ILE A 76 -0.10 0.93 -1.71
CA ILE A 76 -0.32 -0.50 -1.48
C ILE A 76 0.89 -1.10 -0.78
N THR A 77 2.11 -0.79 -1.25
CA THR A 77 3.32 -1.30 -0.62
C THR A 77 3.51 -0.73 0.78
N GLY A 78 3.23 0.55 1.01
CA GLY A 78 3.26 1.17 2.33
C GLY A 78 2.26 0.53 3.30
N LYS A 79 1.02 0.29 2.86
CA LYS A 79 0.02 -0.46 3.65
C LYS A 79 0.55 -1.85 4.03
N TYR A 80 1.06 -2.59 3.04
CA TYR A 80 1.59 -3.94 3.26
C TYR A 80 2.73 -3.95 4.28
N LEU A 81 3.70 -3.03 4.16
CA LEU A 81 4.82 -2.92 5.11
C LEU A 81 4.33 -2.54 6.52
N LEU A 82 3.31 -1.69 6.63
CA LEU A 82 2.72 -1.32 7.92
C LEU A 82 2.01 -2.51 8.57
N GLU A 83 1.28 -3.32 7.78
CA GLU A 83 0.63 -4.54 8.26
C GLU A 83 1.66 -5.58 8.73
N LEU A 84 2.76 -5.76 8.01
CA LEU A 84 3.87 -6.61 8.45
C LEU A 84 4.47 -6.14 9.77
N LEU A 85 4.74 -4.84 9.90
CA LEU A 85 5.24 -4.25 11.14
C LEU A 85 4.29 -4.46 12.31
N MET A 86 2.99 -4.23 12.11
CA MET A 86 1.99 -4.46 13.15
C MET A 86 1.91 -5.94 13.56
N ALA A 87 1.98 -6.86 12.60
CA ALA A 87 1.98 -8.29 12.86
C ALA A 87 3.22 -8.72 13.67
N GLU A 88 4.40 -8.23 13.30
CA GLU A 88 5.65 -8.54 13.99
C GLU A 88 5.69 -7.94 15.40
N TYR A 89 5.21 -6.70 15.55
CA TYR A 89 5.05 -6.07 16.86
C TYR A 89 4.12 -6.88 17.77
N ALA A 90 2.96 -7.32 17.26
CA ALA A 90 2.04 -8.18 18.01
C ALA A 90 2.69 -9.52 18.40
N ARG A 91 3.44 -10.15 17.49
CA ARG A 91 4.19 -11.38 17.74
C ARG A 91 5.23 -11.19 18.87
N MET A 92 5.94 -10.07 18.89
CA MET A 92 6.88 -9.74 19.96
C MET A 92 6.20 -9.60 21.32
N LYS A 93 5.04 -8.92 21.37
CA LYS A 93 4.24 -8.81 22.59
C LYS A 93 3.83 -10.19 23.10
N GLU A 94 3.33 -11.05 22.22
CA GLU A 94 2.94 -12.42 22.55
C GLU A 94 4.11 -13.24 23.13
N VAL A 95 5.30 -13.20 22.49
CA VAL A 95 6.50 -13.92 22.97
C VAL A 95 6.96 -13.41 24.35
N ASN A 96 6.81 -12.13 24.61
CA ASN A 96 7.16 -11.51 25.89
C ASN A 96 6.06 -11.67 26.96
N GLN A 97 4.96 -12.35 26.65
CA GLN A 97 3.79 -12.48 27.55
C GLN A 97 3.17 -11.14 27.92
N GLU A 98 3.21 -10.18 26.99
CA GLU A 98 2.58 -8.87 27.10
C GLU A 98 1.32 -8.82 26.20
N ASP A 99 0.32 -8.05 26.62
CA ASP A 99 -0.86 -7.82 25.79
C ASP A 99 -0.52 -6.92 24.59
N PHE A 100 -1.03 -7.25 23.40
CA PHE A 100 -0.99 -6.34 22.26
C PHE A 100 -2.08 -5.28 22.39
N ILE A 101 -1.66 -4.02 22.52
CA ILE A 101 -2.54 -2.87 22.57
C ILE A 101 -2.34 -2.03 21.31
N LEU A 102 -3.41 -1.85 20.53
CA LEU A 102 -3.35 -1.15 19.24
C LEU A 102 -2.97 0.33 19.38
N SER A 103 -3.38 1.00 20.46
CA SER A 103 -2.98 2.40 20.70
C SER A 103 -1.48 2.52 20.90
N ASP A 104 -0.87 1.63 21.68
CA ASP A 104 0.57 1.67 21.99
C ASP A 104 1.40 1.50 20.71
N PHE A 105 0.95 0.62 19.81
CA PHE A 105 1.54 0.47 18.49
C PHE A 105 1.55 1.80 17.70
N PHE A 106 0.39 2.46 17.62
CA PHE A 106 0.30 3.74 16.89
C PHE A 106 1.01 4.89 17.61
N ASP A 107 1.02 4.92 18.93
CA ASP A 107 1.74 5.92 19.71
C ASP A 107 3.25 5.82 19.48
N GLN A 108 3.79 4.60 19.48
CA GLN A 108 5.20 4.36 19.18
C GLN A 108 5.54 4.73 17.72
N LEU A 109 4.70 4.32 16.76
CA LEU A 109 4.88 4.68 15.35
C LEU A 109 4.86 6.21 15.14
N ASN A 110 3.92 6.90 15.79
CA ASN A 110 3.80 8.36 15.70
C ASN A 110 4.97 9.09 16.38
N TYR A 111 5.49 8.54 17.48
CA TYR A 111 6.65 9.10 18.18
C TYR A 111 7.92 9.05 17.32
N ILE A 112 8.11 7.97 16.53
CA ILE A 112 9.21 7.83 15.57
C ILE A 112 9.10 8.87 14.44
N GLY A 113 7.86 9.17 14.02
CA GLY A 113 7.57 10.15 12.97
C GLY A 113 7.57 9.57 11.56
N SER A 114 7.55 10.45 10.56
CA SER A 114 7.38 10.08 9.14
C SER A 114 8.69 9.66 8.49
N ILE A 115 9.17 8.46 8.81
CA ILE A 115 10.31 7.80 8.16
C ILE A 115 9.83 6.61 7.32
N PRO A 116 10.67 6.02 6.43
CA PRO A 116 10.33 4.77 5.76
C PRO A 116 9.91 3.68 6.74
N ILE A 117 8.81 2.98 6.46
CA ILE A 117 8.24 1.95 7.36
C ILE A 117 9.25 0.84 7.68
N ALA A 118 10.17 0.51 6.78
CA ALA A 118 11.24 -0.44 7.06
C ALA A 118 12.16 0.01 8.21
N LEU A 119 12.41 1.32 8.36
CA LEU A 119 13.17 1.86 9.48
C LEU A 119 12.34 1.90 10.76
N SER A 120 11.05 2.25 10.67
CA SER A 120 10.14 2.13 11.82
C SER A 120 10.06 0.69 12.30
N HIS A 121 10.07 -0.28 11.39
CA HIS A 121 10.11 -1.70 11.73
C HIS A 121 11.37 -2.03 12.53
N TRP A 122 12.55 -1.70 12.00
CA TRP A 122 13.80 -1.93 12.71
C TRP A 122 13.84 -1.26 14.09
N GLU A 123 13.39 -0.01 14.20
CA GLU A 123 13.35 0.72 15.47
C GLU A 123 12.40 0.08 16.50
N MET A 124 11.22 -0.39 16.06
CA MET A 124 10.21 -0.96 16.95
C MET A 124 10.47 -2.42 17.31
N THR A 125 11.12 -3.19 16.44
CA THR A 125 11.26 -4.66 16.59
C THR A 125 12.70 -5.14 16.78
N GLY A 126 13.68 -4.30 16.46
CA GLY A 126 15.10 -4.66 16.41
C GLY A 126 15.47 -5.58 15.23
N GLN A 127 14.52 -5.92 14.35
CA GLN A 127 14.74 -6.82 13.22
C GLN A 127 14.86 -6.06 11.91
N ASP A 128 15.81 -6.48 11.07
CA ASP A 128 15.98 -5.94 9.73
C ASP A 128 15.01 -6.61 8.75
N MET A 129 13.87 -5.96 8.52
CA MET A 129 12.87 -6.37 7.54
C MET A 129 13.44 -6.54 6.12
N LEU A 130 14.47 -5.76 5.76
CA LEU A 130 15.05 -5.81 4.42
C LEU A 130 15.96 -7.02 4.24
N SER A 131 16.52 -7.56 5.34
CA SER A 131 17.40 -8.72 5.26
C SER A 131 16.69 -9.94 4.68
N ASP A 132 15.46 -10.22 5.09
CA ASP A 132 14.65 -11.32 4.55
C ASP A 132 14.28 -11.10 3.07
N ILE A 133 13.98 -9.86 2.69
CA ILE A 133 13.63 -9.51 1.30
C ILE A 133 14.86 -9.65 0.38
N LEU A 134 16.02 -9.19 0.82
CA LEU A 134 17.25 -9.23 0.04
C LEU A 134 17.83 -10.65 -0.05
N ASN A 135 17.70 -11.45 1.02
CA ASN A 135 18.21 -12.82 1.04
C ASN A 135 17.30 -13.82 0.31
N GLY A 136 16.00 -13.52 0.17
CA GLY A 136 15.06 -14.33 -0.62
C GLY A 136 15.12 -14.09 -2.15
N ALA A 137 15.94 -13.15 -2.61
CA ALA A 137 16.13 -12.81 -4.02
C ALA A 137 17.38 -13.43 -4.67
N GLN A 138 18.08 -14.32 -3.95
CA GLN A 138 19.17 -15.19 -4.45
C GLN A 138 18.65 -16.60 -4.72
#